data_AF-A0A7J8H7Z1-F1
#
_entry.id   AF-A0A7J8H7Z1-F1
#
_cell.length_a   1.000
_cell.length_b   1.000
_cell.length_c   1.000
_cell.angle_alpha   90.00
_cell.angle_beta   90.00
_cell.angle_gamma   90.00
#
_symmetry.space_group_name_H-M   'P 1'
#
loop_
_entity.id
_entity.type
_entity.pdbx_description
1 polymer ?
#
loop_
_entity_poly.entity_id
_entity_poly.type
_entity_poly.pdbx_seq_one_letter_code
_entity_poly.pdbx_strand_id
1 'polypeptide(L)'
;MGHKSQGVWMLTAQSRRIGREVASQLSEQGQQHPARTAASTSTVADAYRWLNHTVGNRTVVEDGYYYLNNFDNVLNSFVTLFELTVVNNWYIIMEGVTSQTSHWSRLYFMTFYIVTMVVMTIIVAFILEAFVFRMNYNRKNQDSEADGGITVEKEVSKDELLAVLKLYQEARGAGSDTPRLLKILSQMEKNEQNTVVFLGRRSRTKSDLSLKMYQEEIQEWYEEHAQKQEEQQQQPQPQLSGGSSDPATQQLPGGRQRSQTVT
;
A
#
# COMPACT_ATOMS: atom_id res chain seq x y z
N MET A 1 52.28 -74.55 -4.53
CA MET A 1 51.06 -74.09 -5.24
C MET A 1 50.10 -73.25 -4.37
N GLY A 2 50.55 -72.55 -3.32
CA GLY A 2 49.66 -71.82 -2.39
C GLY A 2 49.57 -70.30 -2.54
N HIS A 3 50.51 -69.66 -3.24
CA HIS A 3 50.63 -68.19 -3.25
C HIS A 3 49.67 -67.45 -4.20
N LYS A 4 49.10 -68.14 -5.20
CA LYS A 4 48.18 -67.50 -6.18
C LYS A 4 46.74 -67.37 -5.65
N SER A 5 46.33 -68.16 -4.66
CA SER A 5 44.95 -68.15 -4.17
C SER A 5 44.68 -66.99 -3.21
N GLN A 6 45.65 -66.62 -2.36
CA GLN A 6 45.46 -65.52 -1.39
C GLN A 6 45.25 -64.16 -2.05
N GLY A 7 45.92 -63.89 -3.18
CA GLY A 7 45.75 -62.64 -3.93
C GLY A 7 44.34 -62.48 -4.51
N VAL A 8 43.72 -63.58 -4.97
CA VAL A 8 42.35 -63.56 -5.52
C VAL A 8 41.31 -63.27 -4.43
N TRP A 9 41.50 -63.85 -3.23
CA TRP A 9 40.63 -63.57 -2.09
C TRP A 9 40.76 -62.14 -1.58
N MET A 10 41.98 -61.58 -1.56
CA MET A 10 42.18 -60.17 -1.21
C MET A 10 41.51 -59.21 -2.20
N LEU A 11 41.67 -59.45 -3.50
CA LEU A 11 41.04 -58.62 -4.53
C LEU A 11 39.50 -58.71 -4.47
N THR A 12 38.96 -59.90 -4.18
CA THR A 12 37.52 -60.09 -4.03
C THR A 12 36.98 -59.41 -2.76
N ALA A 13 37.75 -59.44 -1.66
CA ALA A 13 37.40 -58.76 -0.42
C ALA A 13 37.47 -57.22 -0.57
N GLN A 14 38.47 -56.72 -1.29
CA GLN A 14 38.64 -55.30 -1.56
C GLN A 14 37.56 -54.78 -2.50
N SER A 15 37.21 -55.53 -3.55
CA SER A 15 36.08 -55.20 -4.44
C SER A 15 34.74 -55.18 -3.69
N ARG A 16 34.50 -56.13 -2.77
CA ARG A 16 33.30 -56.11 -1.91
C ARG A 16 33.31 -54.95 -0.91
N ARG A 17 34.46 -54.53 -0.40
CA ARG A 17 34.58 -53.40 0.52
C ARG A 17 34.31 -52.08 -0.21
N ILE A 18 34.90 -51.89 -1.39
CA ILE A 18 34.63 -50.74 -2.27
C ILE A 18 33.16 -50.71 -2.68
N GLY A 19 32.57 -51.84 -3.04
CA GLY A 19 31.14 -51.92 -3.36
C GLY A 19 30.24 -51.50 -2.20
N ARG A 20 30.60 -51.84 -0.95
CA ARG A 20 29.87 -51.39 0.25
C ARG A 20 30.09 -49.91 0.55
N GLU A 21 31.29 -49.38 0.35
CA GLU A 21 31.58 -47.95 0.54
C GLU A 21 30.87 -47.09 -0.51
N VAL A 22 30.82 -47.54 -1.77
CA VAL A 22 30.06 -46.87 -2.84
C VAL A 22 28.56 -46.95 -2.57
N ALA A 23 28.04 -48.09 -2.12
CA ALA A 23 26.63 -48.22 -1.71
C ALA A 23 26.30 -47.35 -0.48
N SER A 24 27.23 -47.23 0.47
CA SER A 24 27.13 -46.33 1.63
C SER A 24 27.06 -44.87 1.19
N GLN A 25 27.95 -44.43 0.29
CA GLN A 25 27.95 -43.05 -0.20
C GLN A 25 26.73 -42.72 -1.06
N LEU A 26 26.23 -43.68 -1.85
CA LEU A 26 24.97 -43.52 -2.59
C LEU A 26 23.76 -43.47 -1.65
N SER A 27 23.77 -44.24 -0.57
CA SER A 27 22.76 -44.17 0.50
C SER A 27 22.81 -42.83 1.23
N GLU A 28 24.00 -42.30 1.53
CA GLU A 28 24.18 -41.01 2.19
C GLU A 28 23.78 -39.83 1.29
N GLN A 29 24.01 -39.91 -0.04
CA GLN A 29 23.49 -38.93 -1.00
C GLN A 29 21.96 -38.97 -1.12
N GLY A 30 21.35 -40.16 -1.08
CA GLY A 30 19.89 -40.31 -1.04
C GLY A 30 19.25 -39.77 0.24
N GLN A 31 20.01 -39.70 1.33
CA GLN A 31 19.54 -39.24 2.64
C GLN A 31 19.52 -37.70 2.77
N GLN A 32 20.22 -36.96 1.91
CA GLN A 32 20.40 -35.50 2.09
C GLN A 32 19.16 -34.68 1.71
N HIS A 33 18.21 -35.20 0.92
CA HIS A 33 17.01 -34.45 0.56
C HIS A 33 15.79 -35.38 0.35
N PRO A 34 14.91 -35.55 1.36
CA PRO A 34 13.74 -36.44 1.29
C PRO A 34 12.75 -36.07 0.17
N ALA A 35 12.76 -34.80 -0.26
CA ALA A 35 11.96 -34.32 -1.38
C ALA A 35 12.32 -34.95 -2.73
N ARG A 36 13.57 -35.38 -2.89
CA ARG A 36 14.08 -35.96 -4.14
C ARG A 36 13.56 -37.39 -4.34
N THR A 37 13.53 -38.19 -3.28
CA THR A 37 13.10 -39.59 -3.32
C THR A 37 11.58 -39.72 -3.41
N ALA A 38 10.82 -38.86 -2.73
CA ALA A 38 9.36 -38.93 -2.74
C ALA A 38 8.73 -38.46 -4.06
N ALA A 39 9.26 -37.38 -4.67
CA ALA A 39 8.75 -36.86 -5.93
C ALA A 39 9.00 -37.78 -7.12
N SER A 40 9.93 -38.75 -7.01
CA SER A 40 10.26 -39.71 -8.08
C SER A 40 9.08 -40.57 -8.55
N THR A 41 8.06 -40.73 -7.69
CA THR A 41 6.83 -41.48 -8.00
C THR A 41 5.70 -40.62 -8.56
N SER A 42 5.91 -39.30 -8.64
CA SER A 42 4.91 -38.32 -9.06
C SER A 42 5.12 -37.87 -10.51
N THR A 43 4.10 -37.23 -11.10
CA THR A 43 4.19 -36.63 -12.44
C THR A 43 5.22 -35.50 -12.55
N VAL A 44 5.71 -34.99 -11.42
CA VAL A 44 6.70 -33.91 -11.33
C VAL A 44 8.11 -34.40 -11.00
N ALA A 45 8.34 -35.72 -11.09
CA ALA A 45 9.63 -36.34 -10.81
C ALA A 45 10.81 -35.69 -11.55
N ASP A 46 10.61 -35.32 -12.83
CA ASP A 46 11.67 -34.73 -13.65
C ASP A 46 12.08 -33.33 -13.15
N ALA A 47 11.16 -32.57 -12.56
CA ALA A 47 11.44 -31.26 -11.98
C ALA A 47 12.23 -31.34 -10.65
N TYR A 48 12.20 -32.48 -9.97
CA TYR A 48 12.93 -32.73 -8.73
C TYR A 48 14.16 -33.63 -8.93
N ARG A 49 14.50 -33.95 -10.18
CA ARG A 49 15.60 -34.83 -10.56
C ARG A 49 16.96 -34.21 -10.26
N TRP A 50 17.88 -35.07 -9.86
CA TRP A 50 19.31 -34.77 -9.67
C TRP A 50 20.10 -35.95 -10.22
N LEU A 51 20.68 -35.82 -11.41
CA LEU A 51 21.47 -36.88 -12.04
C LEU A 51 22.90 -36.42 -12.32
N ASN A 52 23.86 -37.17 -11.80
CA ASN A 52 25.25 -37.02 -12.19
C ASN A 52 25.53 -37.87 -13.42
N HIS A 53 25.89 -37.22 -14.52
CA HIS A 53 26.41 -37.91 -15.69
C HIS A 53 27.88 -37.54 -15.90
N THR A 54 28.75 -38.55 -15.84
CA THR A 54 30.18 -38.39 -16.14
C THR A 54 30.42 -38.54 -17.63
N VAL A 55 30.83 -37.46 -18.30
CA VAL A 55 31.31 -37.52 -19.69
C VAL A 55 32.82 -37.31 -19.67
N GLY A 56 33.58 -38.39 -19.89
CA GLY A 56 35.04 -38.35 -19.81
C GLY A 56 35.55 -38.05 -18.40
N ASN A 57 36.25 -36.92 -18.21
CA ASN A 57 36.81 -36.49 -16.91
C ASN A 57 35.99 -35.36 -16.22
N ARG A 58 34.77 -35.11 -16.68
CA ARG A 58 33.88 -34.09 -16.10
C ARG A 58 32.56 -34.71 -15.67
N THR A 59 32.17 -34.46 -14.42
CA THR A 59 30.83 -34.70 -13.91
C THR A 59 29.94 -33.53 -14.29
N VAL A 60 28.94 -33.77 -15.13
CA VAL A 60 27.88 -32.81 -15.41
C VAL A 60 26.66 -33.23 -14.60
N VAL A 61 26.07 -32.26 -13.91
CA VAL A 61 24.96 -32.46 -12.99
C VAL A 61 23.70 -31.92 -13.66
N GLU A 62 22.72 -32.79 -13.91
CA GLU A 62 21.43 -32.45 -14.53
C GLU A 62 20.37 -32.31 -13.43
N ASP A 63 19.98 -31.07 -13.16
CA ASP A 63 19.15 -30.70 -12.01
C ASP A 63 17.88 -29.95 -12.41
N GLY A 64 16.76 -30.35 -11.83
CA GLY A 64 15.47 -29.65 -11.97
C GLY A 64 15.27 -28.47 -11.02
N TYR A 65 16.19 -28.23 -10.08
CA TYR A 65 16.25 -27.12 -9.10
C TYR A 65 15.06 -26.97 -8.13
N TYR A 66 13.87 -27.53 -8.37
CA TYR A 66 12.71 -27.39 -7.49
C TYR A 66 12.90 -27.99 -6.09
N TYR A 67 13.91 -28.84 -5.89
CA TYR A 67 14.30 -29.34 -4.57
C TYR A 67 14.84 -28.24 -3.63
N LEU A 68 15.21 -27.06 -4.17
CA LEU A 68 15.65 -25.90 -3.38
C LEU A 68 14.46 -25.18 -2.74
N ASN A 69 13.26 -25.34 -3.28
CA ASN A 69 12.03 -24.76 -2.73
C ASN A 69 11.50 -25.62 -1.58
N ASN A 70 12.07 -25.38 -0.40
CA ASN A 70 11.74 -26.06 0.85
C ASN A 70 11.16 -25.11 1.91
N PHE A 71 10.49 -25.71 2.89
CA PHE A 71 9.93 -25.02 4.06
C PHE A 71 10.76 -25.25 5.33
N ASP A 72 12.04 -25.62 5.19
CA ASP A 72 12.90 -25.96 6.33
C ASP A 72 13.31 -24.72 7.13
N ASN A 73 13.47 -23.58 6.43
CA ASN A 73 13.82 -22.29 7.01
C ASN A 73 12.78 -21.23 6.63
N VAL A 74 12.61 -20.22 7.50
CA VAL A 74 11.69 -19.10 7.26
C VAL A 74 12.06 -18.32 5.99
N LEU A 75 13.36 -18.10 5.73
CA LEU A 75 13.81 -17.40 4.52
C LEU A 75 13.52 -18.19 3.24
N ASN A 76 13.80 -19.49 3.22
CA ASN A 76 13.49 -20.37 2.09
C ASN A 76 11.98 -20.42 1.85
N SER A 77 11.20 -20.52 2.95
CA SER A 77 9.74 -20.48 2.90
C SER A 77 9.23 -19.19 2.25
N PHE A 78 9.80 -18.03 2.58
CA PHE A 78 9.44 -16.77 1.93
C PHE A 78 9.74 -16.76 0.43
N VAL A 79 10.89 -17.27 0.01
CA VAL A 79 11.24 -17.37 -1.42
C VAL A 79 10.27 -18.29 -2.14
N THR A 80 9.98 -19.47 -1.58
CA THR A 80 9.01 -20.40 -2.16
C THR A 80 7.59 -19.80 -2.22
N LEU A 81 7.15 -19.07 -1.18
CA LEU A 81 5.85 -18.37 -1.20
C LEU A 81 5.82 -17.23 -2.23
N PHE A 82 6.94 -16.53 -2.42
CA PHE A 82 7.08 -15.51 -3.46
C PHE A 82 6.97 -16.13 -4.85
N GLU A 83 7.65 -17.24 -5.11
CA GLU A 83 7.53 -17.96 -6.39
C GLU A 83 6.09 -18.45 -6.64
N LEU A 84 5.41 -18.94 -5.61
CA LEU A 84 3.99 -19.32 -5.69
C LEU A 84 3.07 -18.13 -5.99
N THR A 85 3.44 -16.91 -5.57
CA THR A 85 2.68 -15.68 -5.83
C THR A 85 2.73 -15.26 -7.30
N VAL A 86 3.81 -15.62 -8.01
CA VAL A 86 3.95 -15.38 -9.46
C VAL A 86 3.06 -16.32 -10.27
N VAL A 87 2.51 -17.37 -9.65
CA VAL A 87 1.56 -18.34 -10.25
C VAL A 87 2.17 -19.17 -11.39
N ASN A 88 3.43 -18.94 -11.74
CA ASN A 88 4.10 -19.75 -12.75
C ASN A 88 4.55 -21.08 -12.17
N ASN A 89 4.22 -22.19 -12.83
CA ASN A 89 4.60 -23.55 -12.43
C ASN A 89 4.27 -23.94 -10.96
N TRP A 90 3.30 -23.26 -10.34
CA TRP A 90 2.92 -23.47 -8.93
C TRP A 90 2.47 -24.90 -8.64
N TYR A 91 1.85 -25.57 -9.63
CA TYR A 91 1.41 -26.95 -9.52
C TYR A 91 2.57 -27.93 -9.33
N ILE A 92 3.77 -27.60 -9.83
CA ILE A 92 4.97 -28.44 -9.67
C ILE A 92 5.38 -28.50 -8.20
N ILE A 93 5.39 -27.34 -7.54
CA ILE A 93 5.71 -27.21 -6.10
C ILE A 93 4.64 -27.90 -5.26
N MET A 94 3.36 -27.70 -5.59
CA MET A 94 2.25 -28.35 -4.90
C MET A 94 2.33 -29.88 -5.03
N GLU A 95 2.48 -30.43 -6.23
CA GLU A 95 2.57 -31.88 -6.43
C GLU A 95 3.83 -32.46 -5.77
N GLY A 96 4.95 -31.72 -5.80
CA GLY A 96 6.17 -32.10 -5.07
C GLY A 96 5.96 -32.22 -3.56
N VAL A 97 5.28 -31.25 -2.94
CA VAL A 97 4.98 -31.27 -1.49
C VAL A 97 3.92 -32.32 -1.13
N THR A 98 2.91 -32.50 -1.97
CA THR A 98 1.83 -33.47 -1.72
C THR A 98 2.30 -34.91 -1.90
N SER A 99 3.32 -35.17 -2.73
CA SER A 99 3.96 -36.48 -2.86
C SER A 99 4.64 -36.94 -1.57
N GLN A 100 5.07 -36.00 -0.71
CA GLN A 100 5.73 -36.29 0.57
C GLN A 100 4.80 -36.28 1.77
N THR A 101 3.75 -35.45 1.72
CA THR A 101 2.91 -35.16 2.88
C THR A 101 1.59 -35.93 2.79
N SER A 102 0.51 -35.25 2.39
CA SER A 102 -0.81 -35.85 2.23
C SER A 102 -1.62 -35.04 1.22
N HIS A 103 -2.74 -35.59 0.74
CA HIS A 103 -3.63 -34.86 -0.17
C HIS A 103 -4.25 -33.60 0.44
N TRP A 104 -4.30 -33.47 1.77
CA TRP A 104 -4.78 -32.28 2.45
C TRP A 104 -3.89 -31.05 2.23
N SER A 105 -2.61 -31.23 1.91
CA SER A 105 -1.74 -30.11 1.57
C SER A 105 -2.11 -29.44 0.24
N ARG A 106 -2.82 -30.13 -0.67
CA ARG A 106 -3.42 -29.48 -1.85
C ARG A 106 -4.36 -28.34 -1.47
N LEU A 107 -5.14 -28.51 -0.40
CA LEU A 107 -6.07 -27.49 0.08
C LEU A 107 -5.33 -26.24 0.58
N TYR A 108 -4.17 -26.41 1.21
CA TYR A 108 -3.31 -25.29 1.61
C TYR A 108 -2.87 -24.46 0.40
N PHE A 109 -2.33 -25.10 -0.66
CA PHE A 109 -1.89 -24.40 -1.86
C PHE A 109 -3.05 -23.75 -2.63
N MET A 110 -4.21 -24.41 -2.72
CA MET A 110 -5.41 -23.83 -3.34
C MET A 110 -5.94 -22.61 -2.58
N THR A 111 -5.96 -22.68 -1.26
CA THR A 111 -6.40 -21.56 -0.41
C THR A 111 -5.40 -20.40 -0.52
N PHE A 112 -4.10 -20.69 -0.45
CA PHE A 112 -3.06 -19.70 -0.62
C PHE A 112 -3.16 -18.99 -1.98
N TYR A 113 -3.39 -19.74 -3.06
CA TYR A 113 -3.59 -19.20 -4.41
C TYR A 113 -4.74 -18.20 -4.49
N ILE A 114 -5.91 -18.55 -3.94
CA ILE A 114 -7.08 -17.65 -3.96
C ILE A 114 -6.77 -16.38 -3.17
N VAL A 115 -6.19 -16.51 -1.98
CA VAL A 115 -5.86 -15.37 -1.12
C VAL A 115 -4.84 -14.45 -1.79
N THR A 116 -3.75 -14.99 -2.35
CA THR A 116 -2.73 -14.17 -3.01
C THR A 116 -3.24 -13.50 -4.27
N MET A 117 -4.10 -14.18 -5.05
CA MET A 117 -4.76 -13.55 -6.20
C MET A 117 -5.61 -12.35 -5.77
N VAL A 118 -6.44 -12.49 -4.74
CA VAL A 118 -7.26 -11.39 -4.24
C VAL A 118 -6.39 -10.26 -3.70
N VAL A 119 -5.38 -10.56 -2.88
CA VAL A 119 -4.48 -9.53 -2.32
C VAL A 119 -3.73 -8.79 -3.43
N MET A 120 -3.19 -9.52 -4.42
CA MET A 120 -2.48 -8.89 -5.54
C MET A 120 -3.40 -8.02 -6.38
N THR A 121 -4.63 -8.48 -6.67
CA THR A 121 -5.59 -7.66 -7.41
C THR A 121 -5.97 -6.38 -6.66
N ILE A 122 -6.17 -6.44 -5.34
CA ILE A 122 -6.46 -5.26 -4.51
C ILE A 122 -5.29 -4.28 -4.52
N ILE A 123 -4.05 -4.76 -4.32
CA ILE A 123 -2.85 -3.92 -4.32
C ILE A 123 -2.68 -3.24 -5.69
N VAL A 124 -2.80 -4.01 -6.78
CA VAL A 124 -2.67 -3.47 -8.14
C VAL A 124 -3.77 -2.45 -8.43
N ALA A 125 -5.04 -2.74 -8.09
CA ALA A 125 -6.14 -1.81 -8.28
C ALA A 125 -5.92 -0.49 -7.52
N PHE A 126 -5.53 -0.58 -6.24
CA PHE A 126 -5.24 0.59 -5.41
C PHE A 126 -4.10 1.45 -5.99
N ILE A 127 -3.01 0.81 -6.42
CA ILE A 127 -1.87 1.50 -7.02
C ILE A 127 -2.27 2.17 -8.34
N LEU A 128 -3.02 1.47 -9.20
CA LEU A 128 -3.51 2.01 -10.47
C LEU A 128 -4.45 3.19 -10.24
N GLU A 129 -5.38 3.09 -9.31
CA GLU A 129 -6.29 4.18 -8.94
C GLU A 129 -5.51 5.42 -8.49
N ALA A 130 -4.52 5.25 -7.61
CA ALA A 130 -3.66 6.33 -7.15
C ALA A 130 -2.85 6.96 -8.30
N PHE A 131 -2.32 6.14 -9.23
CA PHE A 131 -1.60 6.64 -10.40
C PHE A 131 -2.51 7.37 -11.40
N VAL A 132 -3.69 6.83 -11.69
CA VAL A 132 -4.68 7.44 -12.57
C VAL A 132 -5.13 8.78 -12.01
N PHE A 133 -5.43 8.82 -10.71
CA PHE A 133 -5.77 10.05 -10.00
C PHE A 133 -4.64 11.08 -10.09
N ARG A 134 -3.39 10.69 -9.82
CA ARG A 134 -2.23 11.59 -9.91
C ARG A 134 -1.99 12.09 -11.34
N MET A 135 -2.13 11.22 -12.34
CA MET A 135 -1.95 11.58 -13.75
C MET A 135 -3.03 12.56 -14.21
N ASN A 136 -4.29 12.30 -13.86
CA ASN A 136 -5.40 13.19 -14.14
C ASN A 136 -5.25 14.53 -13.41
N TYR A 137 -4.77 14.51 -12.16
CA TYR A 137 -4.41 15.73 -11.44
C TYR A 137 -3.33 16.50 -12.18
N ASN A 138 -2.20 15.87 -12.51
CA ASN A 138 -1.07 16.56 -13.13
C ASN A 138 -1.46 17.18 -14.47
N ARG A 139 -2.30 16.50 -15.27
CA ARG A 139 -2.85 17.04 -16.52
C ARG A 139 -3.71 18.28 -16.27
N LYS A 140 -4.69 18.21 -15.36
CA LYS A 140 -5.55 19.36 -15.00
C LYS A 140 -4.77 20.53 -14.38
N ASN A 141 -3.68 20.23 -13.65
CA ASN A 141 -2.84 21.24 -13.02
C ASN A 141 -1.87 21.89 -14.01
N GLN A 142 -1.40 21.15 -15.02
CA GLN A 142 -0.51 21.68 -16.07
C GLN A 142 -1.23 22.69 -16.98
N ASP A 143 -2.51 22.46 -17.27
CA ASP A 143 -3.37 23.47 -17.93
C ASP A 143 -3.57 24.73 -17.05
N SER A 144 -3.37 24.60 -15.73
CA SER A 144 -3.55 25.67 -14.75
C SER A 144 -2.24 26.37 -14.33
N GLU A 145 -1.07 25.79 -14.56
CA GLU A 145 0.25 26.37 -14.21
C GLU A 145 0.67 27.51 -15.13
N ALA A 146 0.00 27.66 -16.28
CA ALA A 146 0.12 28.90 -17.07
C ALA A 146 -0.42 30.13 -16.32
N ASP A 147 -1.19 29.95 -15.24
CA ASP A 147 -1.75 31.03 -14.43
C ASP A 147 -1.35 30.87 -12.94
N GLY A 148 -0.41 31.71 -12.50
CA GLY A 148 0.41 31.59 -11.28
C GLY A 148 -0.30 31.79 -9.94
N GLY A 149 -1.38 31.06 -9.69
CA GLY A 149 -2.11 31.06 -8.41
C GLY A 149 -3.60 31.30 -8.59
N ILE A 150 -4.27 31.64 -7.49
CA ILE A 150 -5.65 32.14 -7.55
C ILE A 150 -5.57 33.65 -7.36
N THR A 151 -5.98 34.38 -8.38
CA THR A 151 -6.11 35.83 -8.38
C THR A 151 -7.57 36.21 -8.14
N VAL A 152 -7.79 37.21 -7.30
CA VAL A 152 -9.12 37.77 -7.04
C VAL A 152 -9.00 39.27 -7.19
N GLU A 153 -9.73 39.81 -8.15
CA GLU A 153 -9.86 41.25 -8.34
C GLU A 153 -11.12 41.74 -7.65
N LYS A 154 -10.98 42.75 -6.82
CA LYS A 154 -12.11 43.40 -6.15
C LYS A 154 -11.98 44.90 -6.26
N GLU A 155 -12.96 45.51 -6.90
CA GLU A 155 -13.12 46.95 -6.94
C GLU A 155 -13.82 47.43 -5.66
N VAL A 156 -13.31 48.52 -5.09
CA VAL A 156 -13.85 49.20 -3.91
C VAL A 156 -14.04 50.67 -4.26
N SER A 157 -15.24 51.18 -3.99
CA SER A 157 -15.58 52.59 -4.24
C SER A 157 -15.14 53.50 -3.09
N LYS A 158 -15.01 54.79 -3.40
CA LYS A 158 -14.72 55.84 -2.41
C LYS A 158 -15.77 55.87 -1.31
N ASP A 159 -17.05 55.69 -1.66
CA ASP A 159 -18.16 55.72 -0.70
C ASP A 159 -18.14 54.53 0.26
N GLU A 160 -17.80 53.33 -0.21
CA GLU A 160 -17.60 52.15 0.65
C GLU A 160 -16.43 52.37 1.62
N LEU A 161 -15.34 52.95 1.13
CA LEU A 161 -14.16 53.23 1.95
C LEU A 161 -14.44 54.30 3.02
N LEU A 162 -15.25 55.32 2.67
CA LEU A 162 -15.75 56.32 3.61
C LEU A 162 -16.71 55.72 4.65
N ALA A 163 -17.57 54.77 4.25
CA ALA A 163 -18.45 54.07 5.18
C ALA A 163 -17.65 53.26 6.22
N VAL A 164 -16.61 52.53 5.76
CA VAL A 164 -15.70 51.80 6.65
C VAL A 164 -14.95 52.74 7.60
N LEU A 165 -14.50 53.89 7.11
CA LEU A 165 -13.81 54.89 7.94
C LEU A 165 -14.73 55.42 9.07
N LYS A 166 -16.00 55.72 8.74
CA LYS A 166 -16.99 56.16 9.73
C LYS A 166 -17.22 55.11 10.81
N LEU A 167 -17.34 53.84 10.43
CA LEU A 167 -17.48 52.73 11.38
C LEU A 167 -16.30 52.63 12.35
N TYR A 168 -15.06 52.76 11.87
CA TYR A 168 -13.87 52.74 12.73
C TYR A 168 -13.83 53.93 13.71
N GLN A 169 -14.28 55.09 13.28
CA GLN A 169 -14.33 56.30 14.11
C GLN A 169 -15.41 56.20 15.20
N GLU A 170 -16.57 55.65 14.85
CA GLU A 170 -17.70 55.46 15.76
C GLU A 170 -17.44 54.36 16.79
N ALA A 171 -16.71 53.30 16.41
CA ALA A 171 -16.32 52.21 17.31
C ALA A 171 -15.27 52.61 18.37
N ARG A 172 -14.84 53.89 18.44
CA ARG A 172 -13.88 54.44 19.42
C ARG A 172 -12.54 53.68 19.51
N GLY A 173 -12.19 52.98 18.45
CA GLY A 173 -10.94 52.24 18.29
C GLY A 173 -10.13 52.84 17.15
N ALA A 174 -9.48 54.00 17.40
CA ALA A 174 -8.46 54.54 16.50
C ALA A 174 -7.21 53.66 16.55
N GLY A 175 -7.32 52.46 15.97
CA GLY A 175 -6.21 51.53 15.80
C GLY A 175 -5.28 51.96 14.67
N SER A 176 -4.21 51.20 14.47
CA SER A 176 -3.18 51.38 13.43
C SER A 176 -3.70 51.48 11.98
N ASP A 177 -4.99 51.20 11.73
CA ASP A 177 -5.54 51.01 10.38
C ASP A 177 -6.25 52.25 9.81
N THR A 178 -6.77 53.16 10.64
CA THR A 178 -7.35 54.44 10.21
C THR A 178 -6.40 55.29 9.34
N PRO A 179 -5.11 55.49 9.69
CA PRO A 179 -4.21 56.30 8.86
C PRO A 179 -3.88 55.65 7.51
N ARG A 180 -3.91 54.32 7.41
CA ARG A 180 -3.71 53.60 6.13
C ARG A 180 -4.88 53.85 5.18
N LEU A 181 -6.09 53.85 5.72
CA LEU A 181 -7.34 54.04 4.98
C LEU A 181 -7.48 55.49 4.48
N LEU A 182 -7.11 56.47 5.32
CA LEU A 182 -7.00 57.89 4.93
C LEU A 182 -5.95 58.12 3.83
N LYS A 183 -4.82 57.41 3.88
CA LYS A 183 -3.80 57.49 2.83
C LYS A 183 -4.34 57.03 1.49
N ILE A 184 -5.14 55.96 1.45
CA ILE A 184 -5.78 55.47 0.22
C ILE A 184 -6.78 56.50 -0.31
N LEU A 185 -7.67 57.03 0.55
CA LEU A 185 -8.63 58.08 0.16
C LEU A 185 -7.94 59.33 -0.41
N SER A 186 -6.83 59.77 0.19
CA SER A 186 -6.05 60.90 -0.31
C SER A 186 -5.41 60.63 -1.68
N GLN A 187 -4.96 59.39 -1.93
CA GLN A 187 -4.45 59.00 -3.25
C GLN A 187 -5.56 58.98 -4.31
N MET A 188 -6.74 58.47 -3.95
CA MET A 188 -7.92 58.48 -4.83
C MET A 188 -8.34 59.90 -5.21
N GLU A 189 -8.33 60.83 -4.24
CA GLU A 189 -8.67 62.23 -4.47
C GLU A 189 -7.65 62.96 -5.35
N LYS A 190 -6.35 62.69 -5.16
CA LYS A 190 -5.29 63.27 -6.00
C LYS A 190 -5.34 62.78 -7.45
N ASN A 191 -5.80 61.55 -7.66
CA ASN A 191 -5.86 60.94 -8.98
C ASN A 191 -7.25 61.10 -9.65
N GLU A 192 -8.19 61.82 -9.02
CA GLU A 192 -9.58 61.98 -9.46
C GLU A 192 -10.30 60.64 -9.71
N GLN A 193 -9.97 59.61 -8.93
CA GLN A 193 -10.54 58.27 -9.04
C GLN A 193 -11.62 58.03 -7.99
N ASN A 194 -12.79 57.53 -8.41
CA ASN A 194 -13.87 57.17 -7.48
C ASN A 194 -13.84 55.71 -7.04
N THR A 195 -12.98 54.88 -7.65
CA THR A 195 -12.83 53.46 -7.33
C THR A 195 -11.36 53.04 -7.36
N VAL A 196 -11.02 52.00 -6.59
CA VAL A 196 -9.70 51.37 -6.57
C VAL A 196 -9.87 49.86 -6.72
N VAL A 197 -9.07 49.27 -7.60
CA VAL A 197 -9.03 47.81 -7.81
C VAL A 197 -7.95 47.21 -6.92
N PHE A 198 -8.35 46.29 -6.05
CA PHE A 198 -7.45 45.45 -5.27
C PHE A 198 -7.30 44.08 -5.92
N LEU A 199 -6.06 43.63 -6.03
CA LEU A 199 -5.72 42.32 -6.60
C LEU A 199 -5.13 41.43 -5.53
N GLY A 200 -5.96 40.54 -4.99
CA GLY A 200 -5.56 39.49 -4.07
C GLY A 200 -4.91 38.35 -4.84
N ARG A 201 -3.76 37.88 -4.38
CA ARG A 201 -3.10 36.68 -4.93
C ARG A 201 -2.83 35.69 -3.82
N ARG A 202 -3.17 34.42 -4.05
CA ARG A 202 -2.78 33.33 -3.18
C ARG A 202 -2.28 32.12 -3.97
N SER A 203 -1.36 31.38 -3.37
CA SER A 203 -0.93 30.08 -3.90
C SER A 203 -2.05 29.05 -3.75
N ARG A 204 -2.13 28.11 -4.70
CA ARG A 204 -3.05 26.97 -4.61
C ARG A 204 -2.55 25.99 -3.55
N THR A 205 -3.45 25.45 -2.75
CA THR A 205 -3.18 24.44 -1.73
C THR A 205 -3.72 23.08 -2.15
N LYS A 206 -3.36 22.02 -1.41
CA LYS A 206 -3.91 20.68 -1.63
C LYS A 206 -5.44 20.63 -1.51
N SER A 207 -6.03 21.47 -0.66
CA SER A 207 -7.48 21.54 -0.49
C SER A 207 -8.18 22.14 -1.71
N ASP A 208 -7.57 23.11 -2.40
CA ASP A 208 -8.13 23.68 -3.63
C ASP A 208 -8.22 22.63 -4.74
N LEU A 209 -7.21 21.77 -4.79
CA LEU A 209 -7.21 20.67 -5.72
C LEU A 209 -8.26 19.62 -5.34
N SER A 210 -8.29 19.17 -4.08
CA SER A 210 -9.27 18.16 -3.67
C SER A 210 -10.70 18.63 -3.94
N LEU A 211 -10.97 19.92 -3.70
CA LEU A 211 -12.25 20.54 -4.03
C LEU A 211 -12.60 20.42 -5.52
N LYS A 212 -11.62 20.59 -6.42
CA LYS A 212 -11.81 20.40 -7.87
C LYS A 212 -11.94 18.94 -8.29
N MET A 213 -11.28 18.01 -7.59
CA MET A 213 -11.34 16.58 -7.93
C MET A 213 -12.68 15.97 -7.55
N TYR A 214 -13.22 16.34 -6.39
CA TYR A 214 -14.49 15.82 -5.87
C TYR A 214 -15.67 16.76 -6.13
N GLN A 215 -15.57 17.67 -7.09
CA GLN A 215 -16.59 18.71 -7.29
C GLN A 215 -18.00 18.13 -7.48
N GLU A 216 -18.12 17.00 -8.16
CA GLU A 216 -19.39 16.31 -8.42
C GLU A 216 -19.94 15.61 -7.16
N GLU A 217 -19.07 15.00 -6.36
CA GLU A 217 -19.44 14.31 -5.11
C GLU A 217 -19.74 15.29 -3.96
N ILE A 218 -19.04 16.43 -3.93
CA ILE A 218 -19.18 17.44 -2.87
C ILE A 218 -20.61 18.01 -2.83
N GLN A 219 -21.26 18.16 -3.99
CA GLN A 219 -22.64 18.65 -4.04
C GLN A 219 -23.61 17.64 -3.40
N GLU A 220 -23.45 16.36 -3.71
CA GLU A 220 -24.23 15.28 -3.09
C GLU A 220 -23.99 15.24 -1.58
N TRP A 221 -22.74 15.40 -1.13
CA TRP A 221 -22.43 15.48 0.30
C TRP A 221 -23.09 16.66 0.99
N TYR A 222 -23.19 17.83 0.35
CA TYR A 222 -23.89 18.98 0.93
C TYR A 222 -25.39 18.71 1.06
N GLU A 223 -26.01 18.10 0.06
CA GLU A 223 -27.43 17.77 0.06
C GLU A 223 -27.75 16.71 1.12
N GLU A 224 -26.96 15.65 1.21
CA GLU A 224 -27.10 14.62 2.23
C GLU A 224 -26.92 15.20 3.64
N HIS A 225 -25.95 16.10 3.82
CA HIS A 225 -25.68 16.74 5.11
C HIS A 225 -26.75 17.76 5.52
N ALA A 226 -27.40 18.41 4.55
CA ALA A 226 -28.54 19.28 4.78
C ALA A 226 -29.78 18.46 5.20
N GLN A 227 -30.08 17.37 4.48
CA GLN A 227 -31.18 16.48 4.83
C GLN A 227 -31.02 15.87 6.23
N LYS A 228 -29.82 15.37 6.57
CA LYS A 228 -29.54 14.86 7.92
C LYS A 228 -29.69 15.91 9.02
N GLN A 229 -29.36 17.18 8.73
CA GLN A 229 -29.58 18.29 9.67
C GLN A 229 -31.07 18.59 9.87
N GLU A 230 -31.86 18.55 8.80
CA GLU A 230 -33.31 18.74 8.85
C GLU A 230 -33.99 17.60 9.62
N GLU A 231 -33.58 16.35 9.39
CA GLU A 231 -34.07 15.18 10.13
C GLU A 231 -33.74 15.26 11.63
N GLN A 232 -32.54 15.72 11.99
CA GLN A 232 -32.17 15.94 13.41
C GLN A 232 -32.95 17.08 14.06
N GLN A 233 -33.34 18.12 13.30
CA GLN A 233 -34.17 19.21 13.82
C GLN A 233 -35.66 18.84 13.92
N GLN A 234 -36.13 17.89 13.09
CA GLN A 234 -37.53 17.44 13.09
C GLN A 234 -37.81 16.27 14.04
N GLN A 235 -36.79 15.62 14.62
CA GLN A 235 -37.02 14.64 15.68
C GLN A 235 -37.63 15.33 16.92
N PRO A 236 -38.86 14.96 17.32
CA PRO A 236 -39.44 15.45 18.56
C PRO A 236 -38.57 14.97 19.71
N GLN A 237 -38.21 15.90 20.60
CA GLN A 237 -37.59 15.59 21.90
C GLN A 237 -38.34 14.41 22.54
N PRO A 238 -37.65 13.35 23.00
CA PRO A 238 -38.33 12.27 23.72
C PRO A 238 -39.03 12.90 24.93
N GLN A 239 -40.35 12.76 25.02
CA GLN A 239 -41.09 13.24 26.17
C GLN A 239 -40.57 12.51 27.42
N LEU A 240 -39.81 13.23 28.26
CA LEU A 240 -39.47 12.79 29.60
C LEU A 240 -40.76 12.69 30.42
N SER A 241 -41.24 11.48 30.65
CA SER A 241 -42.12 11.19 31.78
C SER A 241 -41.28 10.78 32.99
N GLY A 242 -41.23 11.67 33.98
CA GLY A 242 -41.23 11.39 35.41
C GLY A 242 -40.04 10.66 36.02
N GLY A 243 -39.21 11.39 36.78
CA GLY A 243 -38.33 10.78 37.79
C GLY A 243 -37.23 11.69 38.32
N SER A 244 -37.54 12.43 39.40
CA SER A 244 -36.64 12.95 40.45
C SER A 244 -35.31 13.61 40.09
N SER A 245 -35.24 14.89 40.48
CA SER A 245 -34.08 15.73 40.78
C SER A 245 -32.76 15.03 41.14
N ASP A 246 -31.69 15.36 40.41
CA ASP A 246 -30.38 15.75 40.96
C ASP A 246 -29.55 16.51 39.90
N PRO A 247 -28.79 17.58 40.26
CA PRO A 247 -28.09 18.41 39.29
C PRO A 247 -26.63 17.97 39.15
N ALA A 248 -26.24 17.46 37.98
CA ALA A 248 -24.82 17.26 37.65
C ALA A 248 -24.53 17.51 36.16
N THR A 249 -24.07 18.74 35.90
CA THR A 249 -23.03 19.12 34.93
C THR A 249 -23.21 18.68 33.47
N GLN A 250 -23.74 19.59 32.64
CA GLN A 250 -23.55 19.59 31.19
C GLN A 250 -22.06 19.64 30.84
N GLN A 251 -21.55 18.58 30.22
CA GLN A 251 -20.23 18.57 29.61
C GLN A 251 -20.39 18.85 28.11
N LEU A 252 -19.91 20.02 27.66
CA LEU A 252 -19.76 20.32 26.23
C LEU A 252 -18.80 19.30 25.59
N PRO A 253 -19.08 18.76 24.40
CA PRO A 253 -18.08 18.01 23.66
C PRO A 253 -17.03 19.01 23.14
N GLY A 254 -15.94 19.09 23.89
CA GLY A 254 -14.79 19.93 23.65
C GLY A 254 -14.02 19.55 22.39
N GLY A 255 -13.27 20.54 21.91
CA GLY A 255 -12.52 20.54 20.66
C GLY A 255 -11.67 19.30 20.42
N ARG A 256 -11.74 18.84 19.17
CA ARG A 256 -10.86 17.85 18.55
C ARG A 256 -9.40 18.25 18.80
N GLN A 257 -8.68 17.41 19.56
CA GLN A 257 -7.27 17.64 19.89
C GLN A 257 -6.43 17.75 18.61
N ARG A 258 -5.70 18.87 18.53
CA ARG A 258 -4.66 19.14 17.54
C ARG A 258 -3.44 18.28 17.90
N SER A 259 -3.17 17.22 17.13
CA SER A 259 -1.94 16.44 17.24
C SER A 259 -0.73 17.36 17.07
N GLN A 260 0.13 17.41 18.10
CA GLN A 260 1.43 18.05 18.02
C GLN A 260 2.40 17.14 17.28
N THR A 261 3.09 17.70 16.30
CA THR A 261 4.25 17.12 15.62
C THR A 261 5.42 17.10 16.61
N VAL A 262 5.98 15.93 16.92
CA VAL A 262 7.24 15.81 17.66
C VAL A 262 8.39 15.92 16.68
N THR A 263 9.37 16.74 17.04
CA THR A 263 10.70 16.88 16.39
C THR A 263 11.63 15.80 16.92
#